data_AF-A0ABD5VXK6-F1
#
_entry.id   AF-A0ABD5VXK6-F1
#
_cell.length_a   1.000
_cell.length_b   1.000
_cell.length_c   1.000
_cell.angle_alpha   90.00
_cell.angle_beta   90.00
_cell.angle_gamma   90.00
#
_symmetry.space_group_name_H-M   'P 1'
#
loop_
_entity.id
_entity.type
_entity.pdbx_description
1 polymer ?
#
loop_
_entity_poly.entity_id
_entity_poly.type
_entity_poly.pdbx_seq_one_letter_code
_entity_poly.pdbx_strand_id
1 'polypeptide(L)'
;MDTEAGVRRWRWLGVLVVGGLLAGLVGLTLSNDLVQVAGSATAAFALLLLVVLLILLNGLVGIRSKQTTAVVFAVSLIALTVSFTALIAWGGGSADTRSITVTDIAGQPGDATTLTDQHLDSYPALETAIDHYAENCEPAGATECTVDVPEREFDRAKEFLAGGAVVEYHDSYYAIWFGA
;
A
#
# COMPACT_ATOMS: atom_id res chain seq x y z
N MET A 1 -7.10 23.09 49.48
CA MET A 1 -6.97 23.93 48.27
C MET A 1 -6.05 23.17 47.32
N ASP A 2 -6.60 22.26 46.51
CA ASP A 2 -5.82 21.36 45.63
C ASP A 2 -6.29 21.40 44.16
N THR A 3 -7.01 22.45 43.79
CA THR A 3 -7.61 22.58 42.46
C THR A 3 -6.58 22.95 41.38
N GLU A 4 -5.51 23.68 41.72
CA GLU A 4 -4.51 24.08 40.74
C GLU A 4 -3.62 22.92 40.25
N ALA A 5 -3.26 21.99 41.13
CA ALA A 5 -2.43 20.83 40.77
C ALA A 5 -3.18 19.85 39.84
N GLY A 6 -4.49 19.68 40.05
CA GLY A 6 -5.35 18.88 39.19
C GLY A 6 -5.48 19.47 37.79
N VAL A 7 -5.77 20.76 37.67
CA VAL A 7 -5.94 21.46 36.37
C VAL A 7 -4.63 21.48 35.58
N ARG A 8 -3.50 21.66 36.24
CA ARG A 8 -2.18 21.65 35.57
C ARG A 8 -1.86 20.27 34.98
N ARG A 9 -2.25 19.18 35.65
CA ARG A 9 -2.08 17.80 35.16
C ARG A 9 -2.90 17.50 33.91
N TRP A 10 -4.17 17.89 33.89
CA TRP A 10 -5.04 17.68 32.72
C TRP A 10 -4.59 18.49 31.51
N ARG A 11 -4.03 19.68 31.72
CA ARG A 11 -3.40 20.47 30.66
C ARG A 11 -2.19 19.78 30.03
N TRP A 12 -1.29 19.20 30.84
CA TRP A 12 -0.13 18.48 30.30
C TRP A 12 -0.50 17.19 29.58
N LEU A 13 -1.51 16.46 30.07
CA LEU A 13 -2.09 15.30 29.35
C LEU A 13 -2.68 15.72 28.00
N GLY A 14 -3.43 16.82 27.95
CA GLY A 14 -3.96 17.37 26.70
C GLY A 14 -2.86 17.76 25.71
N VAL A 15 -1.78 18.41 26.19
CA VAL A 15 -0.62 18.76 25.35
C VAL A 15 0.09 17.52 24.79
N LEU A 16 0.22 16.45 25.57
CA LEU A 16 0.83 15.20 25.09
C LEU A 16 -0.04 14.47 24.07
N VAL A 17 -1.37 14.45 24.27
CA VAL A 17 -2.31 13.82 23.33
C VAL A 17 -2.38 14.60 22.02
N VAL A 18 -2.51 15.93 22.09
CA VAL A 18 -2.54 16.80 20.90
C VAL A 18 -1.17 16.80 20.21
N GLY A 19 -0.08 16.86 20.96
CA GLY A 19 1.28 16.76 20.42
C GLY A 19 1.54 15.41 19.77
N GLY A 20 1.04 14.31 20.35
CA GLY A 20 1.12 12.97 19.76
C GLY A 20 0.29 12.82 18.49
N LEU A 21 -0.92 13.39 18.45
CA LEU A 21 -1.77 13.44 17.26
C LEU A 21 -1.15 14.27 16.14
N LEU A 22 -0.58 15.43 16.46
CA LEU A 22 0.11 16.29 15.50
C LEU A 22 1.41 15.63 15.00
N ALA A 23 2.18 14.98 15.88
CA ALA A 23 3.36 14.23 15.48
C ALA A 23 2.99 13.01 14.62
N GLY A 24 1.85 12.35 14.90
CA GLY A 24 1.30 11.28 14.08
C GLY A 24 0.87 11.75 12.69
N LEU A 25 0.20 12.90 12.60
CA LEU A 25 -0.17 13.54 11.32
C LEU A 25 1.06 13.96 10.51
N VAL A 26 2.04 14.61 11.16
CA VAL A 26 3.31 14.98 10.52
C VAL A 26 4.11 13.74 10.10
N GLY A 27 4.08 12.68 10.91
CA GLY A 27 4.69 11.39 10.60
C GLY A 27 4.03 10.70 9.41
N LEU A 28 2.70 10.78 9.27
CA LEU A 28 1.95 10.26 8.12
C LEU A 28 2.26 11.03 6.84
N THR A 29 2.42 12.36 6.92
CA THR A 29 2.80 13.17 5.75
C THR A 29 4.26 12.97 5.36
N LEU A 30 5.17 12.85 6.33
CA LEU A 30 6.59 12.60 6.08
C LEU A 30 6.85 11.15 5.66
N SER A 31 6.00 10.19 6.06
CA SER A 31 6.13 8.82 5.58
C SER A 31 5.91 8.72 4.08
N ASN A 32 5.04 9.53 3.47
CA ASN A 32 4.90 9.50 2.01
C ASN A 32 6.19 9.89 1.27
N ASP A 33 6.98 10.81 1.82
CA ASP A 33 8.21 11.29 1.17
C ASP A 33 9.48 10.50 1.56
N LEU A 34 9.52 9.90 2.76
CA LEU A 34 10.66 9.10 3.24
C LEU A 34 10.57 7.61 2.89
N VAL A 35 9.38 7.09 2.56
CA VAL A 35 9.15 5.65 2.32
C VAL A 35 9.62 5.18 0.95
N GLN A 36 10.09 6.06 0.06
CA GLN A 36 10.78 5.67 -1.18
C GLN A 36 12.16 5.02 -0.95
N VAL A 37 12.71 5.06 0.27
CA VAL A 37 14.04 4.48 0.57
C VAL A 37 13.92 3.31 1.54
N ALA A 38 13.52 2.13 1.02
CA ALA A 38 13.86 0.76 1.46
C ALA A 38 13.92 0.39 2.98
N GLY A 39 13.45 1.21 3.91
CA GLY A 39 13.76 1.12 5.35
C GLY A 39 12.58 1.14 6.30
N SER A 40 11.34 1.05 5.80
CA SER A 40 10.13 1.17 6.61
C SER A 40 9.91 -0.03 7.54
N ALA A 41 10.21 -1.26 7.08
CA ALA A 41 10.09 -2.48 7.89
C ALA A 41 11.10 -2.53 9.04
N THR A 42 12.34 -2.07 8.82
CA THR A 42 13.38 -2.00 9.85
C THR A 42 13.08 -0.94 10.90
N ALA A 43 12.51 0.20 10.50
CA ALA A 43 12.05 1.24 11.41
C ALA A 43 10.85 0.79 12.26
N ALA A 44 9.86 0.12 11.66
CA ALA A 44 8.71 -0.44 12.38
C ALA A 44 9.14 -1.52 13.39
N PHE A 45 10.03 -2.43 12.99
CA PHE A 45 10.58 -3.45 13.87
C PHE A 45 11.39 -2.86 15.03
N ALA A 46 12.20 -1.83 14.77
CA ALA A 46 12.96 -1.12 15.81
C ALA A 46 12.05 -0.40 16.82
N LEU A 47 10.95 0.22 16.35
CA LEU A 47 9.93 0.84 17.21
C LEU A 47 9.21 -0.20 18.08
N LEU A 48 8.84 -1.34 17.50
CA LEU A 48 8.20 -2.44 18.24
C LEU A 48 9.14 -3.02 19.32
N LEU A 49 10.43 -3.20 18.98
CA LEU A 49 11.47 -3.59 19.95
C LEU A 49 11.63 -2.57 21.07
N LEU A 50 11.63 -1.27 20.76
CA LEU A 50 11.69 -0.20 21.76
C LEU A 50 10.50 -0.27 22.73
N VAL A 51 9.28 -0.52 22.22
CA VAL A 51 8.07 -0.69 23.04
C VAL A 51 8.21 -1.87 23.99
N VAL A 52 8.62 -3.03 23.47
CA VAL A 52 8.83 -4.23 24.29
C VAL A 52 9.90 -3.96 25.36
N LEU A 53 10.99 -3.28 25.00
CA LEU A 53 12.05 -2.92 25.92
C LEU A 53 11.56 -1.99 27.04
N LEU A 54 10.73 -0.97 26.71
CA LEU A 54 10.14 -0.05 27.68
C LEU A 54 9.17 -0.77 28.63
N ILE A 55 8.38 -1.72 28.13
CA ILE A 55 7.49 -2.54 28.97
C ILE A 55 8.32 -3.43 29.91
N LEU A 56 9.37 -4.08 29.41
CA LEU A 56 10.27 -4.93 30.20
C LEU A 56 11.02 -4.13 31.27
N LEU A 57 11.56 -2.97 30.92
CA LEU A 57 12.22 -2.05 31.87
C LEU A 57 11.26 -1.62 32.98
N ASN A 58 10.00 -1.31 32.63
CA ASN A 58 9.01 -0.93 33.62
C ASN A 58 8.63 -2.08 34.57
N GLY A 59 8.60 -3.31 34.06
CA GLY A 59 8.41 -4.53 34.86
C GLY A 59 9.60 -4.85 35.77
N LEU A 60 10.84 -4.69 35.27
CA LEU A 60 12.09 -4.94 35.99
C LEU A 60 12.37 -3.90 37.08
N VAL A 61 12.10 -2.62 36.83
CA VAL A 61 12.38 -1.52 37.79
C VAL A 61 11.31 -1.46 38.89
N GLY A 62 10.24 -2.25 38.79
CA GLY A 62 9.24 -2.37 39.86
C GLY A 62 8.59 -1.01 40.19
N ILE A 63 8.31 -0.20 39.16
CA ILE A 63 7.80 1.15 39.35
C ILE A 63 6.35 1.06 39.86
N ARG A 64 6.18 1.15 41.19
CA ARG A 64 4.89 1.03 41.91
C ARG A 64 3.96 2.25 41.80
N SER A 65 4.40 3.29 41.09
CA SER A 65 3.60 4.50 40.90
C SER A 65 2.58 4.30 39.78
N LYS A 66 1.29 4.36 40.13
CA LYS A 66 0.17 4.30 39.18
C LYS A 66 0.31 5.30 38.02
N GLN A 67 0.98 6.43 38.26
CA GLN A 67 1.21 7.47 37.24
C GLN A 67 2.25 7.06 36.21
N THR A 68 3.32 6.38 36.63
CA THR A 68 4.38 5.96 35.71
C THR A 68 3.94 4.77 34.87
N THR A 69 3.17 3.85 35.45
CA THR A 69 2.56 2.74 34.71
C THR A 69 1.64 3.23 33.59
N ALA A 70 0.81 4.24 33.87
CA ALA A 70 -0.10 4.82 32.87
C ALA A 70 0.64 5.51 31.72
N VAL A 71 1.72 6.25 32.02
CA VAL A 71 2.54 6.92 30.99
C VAL A 71 3.24 5.89 30.10
N VAL A 72 3.85 4.85 30.70
CA VAL A 72 4.52 3.80 29.90
C VAL A 72 3.52 3.02 29.05
N PHE A 73 2.31 2.76 29.58
CA PHE A 73 1.25 2.15 28.80
C PHE A 73 0.84 3.02 27.60
N ALA A 74 0.64 4.33 27.80
CA ALA A 74 0.29 5.26 26.73
C ALA A 74 1.39 5.34 25.65
N VAL A 75 2.66 5.42 26.04
CA VAL A 75 3.80 5.44 25.10
C VAL A 75 3.87 4.13 24.31
N SER A 76 3.66 2.99 24.98
CA SER A 76 3.66 1.67 24.34
C SER A 76 2.53 1.55 23.32
N LEU A 77 1.34 2.07 23.64
CA LEU A 77 0.18 2.01 22.77
C LEU A 77 0.35 2.91 21.54
N ILE A 78 0.93 4.11 21.70
CA ILE A 78 1.27 5.00 20.57
C ILE A 78 2.25 4.31 19.63
N ALA A 79 3.35 3.76 20.16
CA ALA A 79 4.36 3.14 19.32
C ALA A 79 3.90 1.80 18.72
N LEU A 80 2.98 1.07 19.36
CA LEU A 80 2.31 -0.09 18.76
C LEU A 80 1.43 0.35 17.58
N THR A 81 0.63 1.41 17.74
CA THR A 81 -0.19 1.97 16.66
C THR A 81 0.67 2.44 15.48
N VAL A 82 1.76 3.17 15.74
CA VAL A 82 2.70 3.59 14.70
C VAL A 82 3.31 2.38 13.97
N SER A 83 3.70 1.35 14.71
CA SER A 83 4.25 0.12 14.12
C SER A 83 3.22 -0.60 13.23
N PHE A 84 1.96 -0.66 13.67
CA PHE A 84 0.88 -1.31 12.92
C PHE A 84 0.52 -0.52 11.66
N THR A 85 0.45 0.81 11.74
CA THR A 85 0.22 1.67 10.57
C THR A 85 1.38 1.58 9.58
N ALA A 86 2.63 1.51 10.06
CA ALA A 86 3.80 1.30 9.20
C ALA A 86 3.77 -0.07 8.51
N LEU A 87 3.32 -1.12 9.20
CA LEU A 87 3.14 -2.45 8.61
C LEU A 87 2.01 -2.49 7.56
N ILE A 88 0.88 -1.81 7.81
CA ILE A 88 -0.23 -1.71 6.84
C ILE A 88 0.22 -0.89 5.61
N ALA A 89 0.91 0.23 5.82
CA ALA A 89 1.45 1.04 4.73
C ALA A 89 2.50 0.25 3.91
N TRP A 90 3.29 -0.60 4.55
CA TRP A 90 4.18 -1.52 3.86
C TRP A 90 3.44 -2.62 3.09
N GLY A 91 2.41 -3.23 3.70
CA GLY A 91 1.58 -4.24 3.05
C GLY A 91 0.76 -3.70 1.87
N GLY A 92 0.47 -2.40 1.82
CA GLY A 92 -0.23 -1.74 0.72
C GLY A 92 0.66 -0.94 -0.24
N GLY A 93 1.95 -0.78 0.04
CA GLY A 93 2.79 0.27 -0.56
C GLY A 93 3.83 -0.17 -1.59
N SER A 94 4.01 -1.46 -1.86
CA SER A 94 4.96 -1.90 -2.90
C SER A 94 4.68 -3.33 -3.36
N ALA A 95 3.56 -3.55 -4.03
CA ALA A 95 3.66 -4.49 -5.13
C ALA A 95 4.46 -3.73 -6.19
N ASP A 96 5.66 -4.20 -6.55
CA ASP A 96 6.30 -3.74 -7.77
C ASP A 96 5.23 -3.86 -8.87
N THR A 97 4.76 -2.73 -9.39
CA THR A 97 3.73 -2.72 -10.43
C THR A 97 4.40 -2.52 -11.76
N ARG A 98 3.90 -3.21 -12.77
CA ARG A 98 4.32 -3.04 -14.16
C ARG A 98 3.12 -2.71 -15.03
N SER A 99 3.41 -2.01 -16.13
CA SER A 99 2.38 -1.48 -17.01
C SER A 99 2.07 -2.45 -18.15
N ILE A 100 0.78 -2.71 -18.39
CA ILE A 100 0.28 -3.37 -19.59
C ILE A 100 -0.43 -2.32 -20.43
N THR A 101 -0.07 -2.25 -21.71
CA THR A 101 -0.69 -1.36 -22.68
C THR A 101 -1.54 -2.16 -23.65
N VAL A 102 -2.79 -1.75 -23.82
CA VAL A 102 -3.77 -2.32 -24.74
C VAL A 102 -4.04 -1.29 -25.83
N THR A 103 -3.87 -1.69 -27.09
CA THR A 103 -4.14 -0.87 -28.27
C THR A 103 -5.21 -1.56 -29.11
N ASP A 104 -6.31 -0.88 -29.43
CA ASP A 104 -7.29 -1.42 -30.37
C ASP A 104 -6.73 -1.39 -31.79
N ILE A 105 -6.85 -2.51 -32.50
CA ILE A 105 -6.43 -2.66 -33.88
C ILE A 105 -7.66 -2.79 -34.75
N ALA A 106 -7.87 -1.79 -35.61
CA ALA A 106 -8.94 -1.84 -36.60
C ALA A 106 -8.70 -2.96 -37.64
N GLY A 107 -9.55 -3.98 -37.60
CA GLY A 107 -9.60 -5.06 -38.59
C GLY A 107 -8.81 -6.32 -38.20
N GLN A 108 -9.15 -7.44 -38.84
CA GLN A 108 -8.58 -8.75 -38.53
C GLN A 108 -7.10 -8.84 -38.95
N PRO A 109 -6.17 -9.00 -37.99
CA PRO A 109 -4.78 -9.33 -38.29
C PRO A 109 -4.67 -10.80 -38.72
N GLY A 110 -3.65 -11.12 -39.53
CA GLY A 110 -3.43 -12.49 -40.02
C GLY A 110 -2.99 -13.49 -38.95
N ASP A 111 -2.27 -13.02 -37.92
CA ASP A 111 -1.80 -13.83 -36.79
C ASP A 111 -2.31 -13.19 -35.48
N ALA A 112 -3.40 -13.72 -34.93
CA ALA A 112 -3.97 -13.30 -33.65
C ALA A 112 -4.16 -14.52 -32.72
N THR A 113 -3.89 -14.32 -31.44
CA THR A 113 -4.17 -15.33 -30.41
C THR A 113 -5.58 -15.14 -29.88
N THR A 114 -6.47 -16.12 -30.06
CA THR A 114 -7.83 -16.03 -29.55
C THR A 114 -7.86 -16.19 -28.02
N LEU A 115 -8.30 -15.13 -27.33
CA LEU A 115 -8.59 -15.16 -25.90
C LEU A 115 -10.05 -15.58 -25.68
N THR A 116 -10.27 -16.28 -24.56
CA THR A 116 -11.60 -16.70 -24.11
C THR A 116 -11.74 -16.27 -22.66
N ASP A 117 -12.97 -16.17 -22.16
CA ASP A 117 -13.26 -15.83 -20.76
C ASP A 117 -12.46 -16.72 -19.79
N GLN A 118 -12.34 -18.03 -20.09
CA GLN A 118 -11.58 -18.98 -19.28
C GLN A 118 -10.06 -18.66 -19.21
N HIS A 119 -9.51 -18.00 -20.23
CA HIS A 119 -8.14 -17.50 -20.21
C HIS A 119 -8.06 -16.28 -19.30
N LEU A 120 -9.01 -15.34 -19.40
CA LEU A 120 -9.03 -14.13 -18.56
C LEU A 120 -9.18 -14.47 -17.07
N ASP A 121 -10.03 -15.45 -16.72
CA ASP A 121 -10.15 -16.00 -15.36
C ASP A 121 -8.80 -16.48 -14.79
N SER A 122 -7.92 -16.98 -15.66
CA SER A 122 -6.61 -17.52 -15.29
C SER A 122 -5.50 -16.46 -15.27
N TYR A 123 -5.75 -15.30 -15.91
CA TYR A 123 -4.82 -14.19 -16.08
C TYR A 123 -5.50 -12.85 -15.74
N PRO A 124 -5.72 -12.54 -14.45
CA PRO A 124 -6.45 -11.34 -14.00
C PRO A 124 -5.84 -10.01 -14.47
N ALA A 125 -4.52 -9.97 -14.70
CA ALA A 125 -3.86 -8.79 -15.26
C ALA A 125 -4.30 -8.47 -16.70
N LEU A 126 -4.58 -9.50 -17.52
CA LEU A 126 -5.09 -9.30 -18.88
C LEU A 126 -6.56 -8.89 -18.86
N GLU A 127 -7.36 -9.52 -18.00
CA GLU A 127 -8.76 -9.15 -17.75
C GLU A 127 -8.85 -7.68 -17.35
N THR A 128 -8.10 -7.28 -16.32
CA THR A 128 -8.03 -5.89 -15.85
C THR A 128 -7.64 -4.92 -16.96
N ALA A 129 -6.67 -5.27 -17.81
CA ALA A 129 -6.22 -4.40 -18.88
C ALA A 129 -7.25 -4.23 -20.00
N ILE A 130 -7.92 -5.31 -20.40
CA ILE A 130 -8.96 -5.30 -21.43
C ILE A 130 -10.21 -4.59 -20.93
N ASP A 131 -10.65 -4.87 -19.70
CA ASP A 131 -11.80 -4.21 -19.10
C ASP A 131 -11.52 -2.72 -18.89
N HIS A 132 -10.32 -2.36 -18.42
CA HIS A 132 -9.94 -0.96 -18.28
C HIS A 132 -10.00 -0.23 -19.62
N TYR A 133 -9.55 -0.87 -20.71
CA TYR A 133 -9.67 -0.31 -22.06
C TYR A 133 -11.13 -0.09 -22.45
N ALA A 134 -11.99 -1.11 -22.34
CA ALA A 134 -13.40 -1.05 -22.73
C ALA A 134 -14.21 -0.04 -21.91
N GLU A 135 -13.93 0.09 -20.61
CA GLU A 135 -14.69 0.97 -19.72
C GLU A 135 -14.22 2.43 -19.78
N ASN A 136 -12.92 2.69 -19.98
CA ASN A 136 -12.34 4.01 -19.77
C ASN A 136 -11.76 4.63 -21.05
N CYS A 137 -11.19 3.82 -21.95
CA CYS A 137 -10.45 4.31 -23.10
C CYS A 137 -11.27 4.28 -24.39
N GLU A 138 -12.03 3.23 -24.63
CA GLU A 138 -12.93 3.12 -25.79
C GLU A 138 -13.98 4.26 -25.82
N PRO A 139 -14.71 4.58 -24.72
CA PRO A 139 -15.69 5.66 -24.73
C PRO A 139 -15.06 7.06 -24.88
N ALA A 140 -13.78 7.18 -24.51
CA ALA A 140 -13.00 8.40 -24.67
C ALA A 140 -12.42 8.57 -26.09
N GLY A 141 -12.58 7.55 -26.96
CA GLY A 141 -12.01 7.53 -28.30
C GLY A 141 -10.48 7.40 -28.33
N ALA A 142 -9.88 6.88 -27.25
CA ALA A 142 -8.46 6.59 -27.19
C ALA A 142 -8.20 5.25 -27.92
N THR A 143 -7.14 5.19 -28.72
CA THR A 143 -6.71 3.97 -29.41
C THR A 143 -5.77 3.11 -28.56
N GLU A 144 -5.29 3.64 -27.44
CA GLU A 144 -4.30 3.04 -26.56
C GLU A 144 -4.61 3.38 -25.11
N CYS A 145 -4.46 2.38 -24.23
CA CYS A 145 -4.72 2.50 -22.81
C CYS A 145 -3.66 1.72 -22.04
N THR A 146 -3.15 2.30 -20.94
CA THR A 146 -2.12 1.66 -20.12
C THR A 146 -2.62 1.52 -18.69
N VAL A 147 -2.50 0.33 -18.13
CA VAL A 147 -2.87 0.03 -16.74
C VAL A 147 -1.69 -0.56 -15.99
N ASP A 148 -1.53 -0.18 -14.73
CA ASP A 148 -0.54 -0.77 -13.82
C ASP A 148 -1.13 -1.99 -13.12
N VAL A 149 -0.41 -3.11 -13.17
CA VAL A 149 -0.78 -4.39 -12.56
C VAL A 149 0.35 -4.93 -11.68
N PRO A 150 0.07 -5.81 -10.69
CA PRO A 150 1.11 -6.41 -9.86
C PRO A 150 2.14 -7.20 -10.69
N GLU A 151 3.45 -7.07 -10.41
CA GLU A 151 4.55 -7.69 -11.19
C GLU A 151 4.38 -9.21 -11.33
N ARG A 152 3.92 -9.90 -10.27
CA ARG A 152 3.66 -11.35 -10.33
C ARG A 152 2.60 -11.72 -11.36
N GLU A 153 1.56 -10.90 -11.50
CA GLU A 153 0.49 -11.14 -12.47
C GLU A 153 0.91 -10.70 -13.87
N PHE A 154 1.67 -9.61 -13.96
CA PHE A 154 2.33 -9.15 -15.17
C PHE A 154 3.22 -10.23 -15.79
N ASP A 155 4.13 -10.83 -15.02
CA ASP A 155 5.09 -11.82 -15.55
C ASP A 155 4.37 -13.07 -16.08
N ARG A 156 3.30 -13.51 -15.39
CA ARG A 156 2.46 -14.64 -15.85
C ARG A 156 1.72 -14.31 -17.14
N ALA A 157 1.14 -13.12 -17.25
CA ALA A 157 0.49 -12.66 -18.47
C ALA A 157 1.48 -12.51 -19.63
N LYS A 158 2.67 -11.98 -19.34
CA LYS A 158 3.76 -11.81 -20.30
C LYS A 158 4.28 -13.13 -20.82
N GLU A 159 4.45 -14.13 -19.96
CA GLU A 159 4.86 -15.47 -20.36
C GLU A 159 3.80 -16.12 -21.26
N PHE A 160 2.51 -16.00 -20.91
CA PHE A 160 1.41 -16.54 -21.70
C PHE A 160 1.33 -15.93 -23.11
N LEU A 161 1.51 -14.62 -23.23
CA LEU A 161 1.53 -13.91 -24.52
C LEU A 161 2.93 -13.82 -25.15
N ALA A 162 3.90 -14.61 -24.68
CA ALA A 162 5.27 -14.65 -25.19
C ALA A 162 5.98 -13.27 -25.30
N GLY A 163 5.66 -12.32 -24.42
CA GLY A 163 6.24 -10.98 -24.39
C GLY A 163 5.44 -9.89 -25.10
N GLY A 164 4.33 -10.24 -25.76
CA GLY A 164 3.44 -9.31 -26.46
C GLY A 164 2.79 -9.99 -27.66
N ALA A 165 1.48 -9.82 -27.82
CA ALA A 165 0.72 -10.48 -28.87
C ALA A 165 -0.45 -9.61 -29.33
N VAL A 166 -0.87 -9.85 -30.57
CA VAL A 166 -2.20 -9.43 -31.00
C VAL A 166 -3.18 -10.51 -30.57
N VAL A 167 -4.23 -10.10 -29.87
CA VAL A 167 -5.23 -10.98 -29.30
C VAL A 167 -6.60 -10.67 -29.89
N GLU A 168 -7.40 -11.71 -30.05
CA GLU A 168 -8.81 -11.60 -30.43
C GLU A 168 -9.68 -11.88 -29.21
N TYR A 169 -10.61 -10.98 -28.89
CA TYR A 169 -11.55 -11.14 -27.79
C TYR A 169 -12.89 -10.50 -28.15
N HIS A 170 -13.98 -11.27 -28.07
CA HIS A 170 -15.34 -10.85 -28.47
C HIS A 170 -15.41 -10.12 -29.84
N ASP A 171 -14.83 -10.73 -30.88
CA ASP A 171 -14.79 -10.21 -32.26
C ASP A 171 -14.00 -8.90 -32.44
N SER A 172 -13.29 -8.44 -31.40
CA SER A 172 -12.38 -7.30 -31.42
C SER A 172 -10.91 -7.75 -31.35
N TYR A 173 -10.01 -6.95 -31.90
CA TYR A 173 -8.57 -7.25 -31.95
C TYR A 173 -7.78 -6.21 -31.16
N TYR A 174 -6.96 -6.68 -30.23
CA TYR A 174 -6.15 -5.84 -29.37
C TYR A 174 -4.66 -6.18 -29.51
N ALA A 175 -3.80 -5.18 -29.64
CA ALA A 175 -2.36 -5.34 -29.41
C ALA A 175 -2.08 -5.16 -27.91
N ILE A 176 -1.47 -6.16 -27.29
CA ILE A 176 -1.06 -6.11 -25.88
C ILE A 176 0.45 -6.01 -25.79
N TRP A 177 0.92 -4.95 -25.14
CA TRP A 177 2.34 -4.67 -24.89
C TRP A 177 2.64 -4.65 -23.40
N PHE A 178 3.82 -5.15 -23.04
CA PHE A 178 4.28 -5.25 -21.66
C PHE A 178 5.42 -4.25 -21.43
N GLY A 179 5.11 -3.17 -20.71
CA GLY A 179 6.06 -2.13 -20.32
C GLY A 179 7.09 -2.61 -19.30
N ALA A 180 8.25 -1.94 -19.24
CA ALA A 180 9.34 -2.28 -18.31
C ALA A 180 9.08 -1.79 -16.89
#